data_AF-A0A5N5I942-F1
#
_entry.id   AF-A0A5N5I942-F1
#
_cell.length_a   1.000
_cell.length_b   1.000
_cell.length_c   1.000
_cell.angle_alpha   90.00
_cell.angle_beta   90.00
_cell.angle_gamma   90.00
#
_symmetry.space_group_name_H-M   'P 1'
#
loop_
_entity.id
_entity.type
_entity.pdbx_description
1 polymer ?
#
loop_
_entity_poly.entity_id
_entity_poly.type
_entity_poly.pdbx_seq_one_letter_code
_entity_poly.pdbx_strand_id
1 'polypeptide(L)'
;MLRACTDSSTLDRFSNLLIEVAHHILSFLSFKDLTRASAVSKRCRQLYLSNPTVSFDAISIPSCNRRRGELYNFLDTFLTNRGDNMIQYFCIRWLFVDFESPRELVDDHYQVITWIHNAIRCKVEELDLGFTMFGMTIFAFLSCILLCPSLRSLSLNLRGTTLEVPSLYFSCNLRHLTLRDVTFVDGRFCTCLSSSCRSIKELQLIQVKGMQNISIESSSLESLKLVFGNNGDLFHLNISGEKLLGKTFLHHQEAHP
;
A
#
# COMPACT_ATOMS: atom_id res chain seq x y z
N MET A 1 9.64 40.73 -49.62
CA MET A 1 8.52 39.92 -49.13
C MET A 1 9.06 38.57 -48.67
N LEU A 2 9.25 38.38 -47.36
CA LEU A 2 9.51 37.06 -46.77
C LEU A 2 8.26 36.71 -45.98
N ARG A 3 7.55 35.68 -46.44
CA ARG A 3 6.37 35.10 -45.80
C ARG A 3 6.76 34.60 -44.41
N ALA A 4 6.10 35.12 -43.38
CA ALA A 4 6.02 34.45 -42.09
C ALA A 4 5.29 33.11 -42.33
N CYS A 5 5.98 31.99 -42.10
CA CYS A 5 5.32 30.72 -41.89
C CYS A 5 4.58 30.84 -40.57
N THR A 6 3.25 30.98 -40.64
CA THR A 6 2.38 30.84 -39.48
C THR A 6 2.52 29.44 -38.94
N ASP A 7 2.97 29.37 -37.68
CA ASP A 7 3.03 28.17 -36.85
C ASP A 7 1.82 27.26 -37.08
N SER A 8 2.08 25.99 -37.44
CA SER A 8 1.13 24.95 -37.08
C SER A 8 1.19 24.82 -35.56
N SER A 9 0.34 25.57 -34.86
CA SER A 9 0.14 25.39 -33.43
C SER A 9 -0.18 23.91 -33.20
N THR A 10 0.79 23.18 -32.65
CA THR A 10 0.55 21.83 -32.14
C THR A 10 -0.48 22.00 -31.02
N LEU A 11 -1.74 21.79 -31.37
CA LEU A 11 -2.88 22.08 -30.52
C LEU A 11 -2.70 21.26 -29.24
N ASP A 12 -2.41 21.92 -28.13
CA ASP A 12 -2.20 21.27 -26.83
C ASP A 12 -3.56 20.80 -26.29
N ARG A 13 -3.97 19.63 -26.78
CA ARG A 13 -5.26 19.02 -26.42
C ARG A 13 -5.27 18.50 -25.00
N PHE A 14 -4.11 18.16 -24.44
CA PHE A 14 -4.00 17.59 -23.10
C PHE A 14 -4.21 18.66 -22.03
N SER A 15 -3.66 19.86 -22.22
CA SER A 15 -3.86 20.95 -21.26
C SER A 15 -5.31 21.42 -21.14
N ASN A 16 -6.12 21.20 -22.19
CA ASN A 16 -7.55 21.54 -22.23
C ASN A 16 -8.47 20.46 -21.62
N LEU A 17 -7.92 19.33 -21.16
CA LEU A 17 -8.72 18.29 -20.52
C LEU A 17 -9.16 18.73 -19.12
N LEU A 18 -10.38 18.30 -18.76
CA LEU A 18 -10.86 18.31 -17.38
C LEU A 18 -9.90 17.52 -16.50
N ILE A 19 -9.71 17.99 -15.26
CA ILE A 19 -8.70 17.45 -14.36
C ILE A 19 -8.92 15.97 -14.08
N GLU A 20 -10.17 15.54 -13.96
CA GLU A 20 -10.58 14.16 -13.70
C GLU A 20 -10.21 13.24 -14.86
N VAL A 21 -10.43 13.70 -16.10
CA VAL A 21 -10.08 12.94 -17.31
C VAL A 21 -8.56 12.83 -17.44
N ALA A 22 -7.84 13.91 -17.17
CA ALA A 22 -6.39 13.91 -17.19
C ALA A 22 -5.82 12.97 -16.12
N HIS A 23 -6.34 13.00 -14.89
CA HIS A 23 -5.95 12.07 -13.81
C HIS A 23 -6.23 10.62 -14.18
N HIS A 24 -7.37 10.34 -14.81
CA HIS A 24 -7.67 9.00 -15.30
C HIS A 24 -6.64 8.53 -16.34
N ILE A 25 -6.28 9.37 -17.31
CA ILE A 25 -5.23 9.02 -18.30
C ILE A 25 -3.88 8.78 -17.61
N LEU A 26 -3.50 9.66 -16.66
CA LEU A 26 -2.25 9.55 -15.92
C LEU A 26 -2.19 8.32 -15.02
N SER A 27 -3.34 7.78 -14.60
CA SER A 27 -3.41 6.55 -13.78
C SER A 27 -2.90 5.29 -14.50
N PHE A 28 -2.87 5.30 -15.83
CA PHE A 28 -2.32 4.20 -16.64
C PHE A 28 -0.81 4.26 -16.82
N LEU A 29 -0.16 5.35 -16.40
CA LEU A 29 1.28 5.52 -16.57
C LEU A 29 2.06 4.92 -15.41
N SER A 30 3.23 4.38 -15.71
CA SER A 30 4.22 4.06 -14.67
C SER A 30 4.65 5.35 -13.95
N PHE A 31 5.10 5.25 -12.70
CA PHE A 31 5.61 6.42 -11.97
C PHE A 31 6.74 7.16 -12.72
N LYS A 32 7.58 6.40 -13.44
CA LYS A 32 8.65 6.93 -14.28
C LYS A 32 8.11 7.74 -15.47
N ASP A 33 7.10 7.20 -16.16
CA ASP A 33 6.50 7.89 -17.31
C ASP A 33 5.65 9.08 -16.88
N LEU A 34 5.00 8.98 -15.72
CA LEU A 34 4.32 10.09 -15.08
C LEU A 34 5.29 11.24 -14.77
N THR A 35 6.49 10.93 -14.26
CA THR A 35 7.55 11.93 -14.03
C THR A 35 7.98 12.60 -15.34
N ARG A 36 8.13 11.84 -16.43
CA ARG A 36 8.45 12.40 -17.75
C ARG A 36 7.34 13.30 -18.28
N ALA A 37 6.08 12.89 -18.13
CA ALA A 37 4.93 13.69 -18.51
C ALA A 37 4.90 15.03 -17.77
N SER A 38 5.32 15.06 -16.50
CA SER A 38 5.40 16.29 -15.70
C SER A 38 6.33 17.36 -16.29
N ALA A 39 7.35 16.95 -17.07
CA ALA A 39 8.32 17.86 -17.67
C ALA A 39 7.81 18.55 -18.95
N VAL A 40 6.68 18.11 -19.51
CA VAL A 40 6.16 18.59 -20.79
C VAL A 40 5.59 20.01 -20.69
N SER A 41 4.92 20.35 -19.58
CA SER A 41 4.35 21.69 -19.37
C SER A 41 4.09 21.96 -17.89
N LYS A 42 3.85 23.22 -17.53
CA LYS A 42 3.43 23.61 -16.17
C LYS A 42 2.11 22.93 -15.77
N ARG A 43 1.18 22.77 -16.71
CA ARG A 43 -0.10 22.09 -16.49
C ARG A 43 0.09 20.60 -16.23
N CYS A 44 0.94 19.93 -17.01
CA CYS A 44 1.28 18.53 -16.79
C CYS A 44 1.97 18.33 -15.44
N ARG A 45 2.84 19.25 -15.02
CA ARG A 45 3.43 19.23 -13.68
C ARG A 45 2.38 19.35 -12.57
N GLN A 46 1.40 20.24 -12.71
CA GLN A 46 0.31 20.36 -11.74
C GLN A 46 -0.52 19.07 -11.66
N LEU A 47 -0.88 18.49 -12.81
CA LEU A 47 -1.62 17.23 -12.89
C LEU A 47 -0.85 16.06 -12.28
N TYR A 48 0.46 16.01 -12.50
CA TYR A 48 1.36 15.06 -11.87
C TYR A 48 1.31 15.15 -10.35
N LEU A 49 1.46 16.36 -9.79
CA LEU A 49 1.48 16.58 -8.34
C LEU A 49 0.10 16.34 -7.69
N SER A 50 -1.00 16.63 -8.40
CA SER A 50 -2.35 16.40 -7.89
C SER A 50 -2.94 15.03 -8.24
N ASN A 51 -2.15 14.12 -8.82
CA ASN A 51 -2.64 12.80 -9.21
C ASN A 51 -3.16 12.04 -7.98
N PRO A 52 -4.41 11.53 -7.97
CA PRO A 52 -4.97 10.82 -6.82
C PRO A 52 -4.34 9.44 -6.61
N THR A 53 -3.67 8.89 -7.62
CA THR A 53 -3.09 7.55 -7.60
C THR A 53 -1.56 7.64 -7.62
N VAL A 54 -0.92 7.00 -6.65
CA VAL A 54 0.53 6.86 -6.60
C VAL A 54 0.85 5.40 -6.44
N SER A 55 1.53 4.83 -7.43
CA SER A 55 1.99 3.46 -7.36
C SER A 55 3.47 3.42 -7.66
N PHE A 56 4.23 2.86 -6.74
CA PHE A 56 5.67 2.79 -6.83
C PHE A 56 6.14 1.36 -6.54
N ASP A 57 6.56 0.68 -7.61
CA ASP A 57 7.06 -0.69 -7.54
C ASP A 57 8.58 -0.70 -7.74
N ALA A 58 9.30 -0.98 -6.65
CA ALA A 58 10.75 -1.11 -6.65
C ALA A 58 11.23 -2.56 -6.57
N ILE A 59 10.33 -3.56 -6.54
CA ILE A 59 10.73 -4.98 -6.42
C ILE A 59 11.52 -5.43 -7.64
N SER A 60 11.17 -4.94 -8.82
CA SER A 60 11.86 -5.31 -10.07
C SER A 60 13.21 -4.62 -10.27
N ILE A 61 13.62 -3.74 -9.35
CA ILE A 61 14.82 -2.92 -9.52
C ILE A 61 16.00 -3.62 -8.82
N PRO A 62 17.10 -3.91 -9.55
CA PRO A 62 18.28 -4.51 -8.94
C PRO A 62 18.77 -3.70 -7.74
N SER A 63 19.19 -4.39 -6.69
CA SER A 63 19.57 -3.86 -5.37
C SER A 63 20.81 -2.96 -5.35
N CYS A 64 21.31 -2.47 -6.49
CA CYS A 64 22.50 -1.62 -6.49
C CYS A 64 22.22 -0.24 -5.86
N ASN A 65 23.07 0.14 -4.90
CA ASN A 65 22.93 1.32 -4.04
C ASN A 65 22.66 2.63 -4.82
N ARG A 66 23.31 2.82 -5.97
CA ARG A 66 23.10 4.02 -6.79
C ARG A 66 21.66 4.15 -7.31
N ARG A 67 21.08 3.06 -7.85
CA ARG A 67 19.71 3.11 -8.38
C ARG A 67 18.69 3.26 -7.27
N ARG A 68 18.93 2.65 -6.10
CA ARG A 68 18.10 2.86 -4.90
C ARG A 68 18.13 4.32 -4.43
N GLY A 69 19.31 4.95 -4.37
CA GLY A 69 19.46 6.37 -4.04
C GLY A 69 18.72 7.31 -5.00
N GLU A 70 18.80 7.06 -6.30
CA GLU A 70 18.07 7.85 -7.31
C GLU A 70 16.54 7.73 -7.10
N LEU A 71 16.06 6.50 -6.89
CA LEU A 71 14.66 6.22 -6.58
C LEU A 71 14.16 6.92 -5.31
N TYR A 72 15.00 6.92 -4.27
CA TYR A 72 14.71 7.63 -3.03
C TYR A 72 14.41 9.10 -3.31
N ASN A 73 15.35 9.76 -3.97
CA ASN A 73 15.24 11.16 -4.29
C ASN A 73 14.02 11.46 -5.16
N PHE A 74 13.65 10.58 -6.11
CA PHE A 74 12.48 10.80 -6.96
C PHE A 74 11.17 10.78 -6.17
N LEU A 75 10.91 9.73 -5.40
CA LEU A 75 9.65 9.61 -4.67
C LEU A 75 9.58 10.63 -3.52
N ASP A 76 10.69 10.87 -2.84
CA ASP A 76 10.79 11.86 -1.77
C ASP A 76 10.56 13.29 -2.28
N THR A 77 11.23 13.67 -3.38
CA THR A 77 11.01 14.96 -4.04
C THR A 77 9.58 15.12 -4.51
N PHE A 78 8.97 14.06 -5.04
CA PHE A 78 7.58 14.08 -5.47
C PHE A 78 6.62 14.31 -4.31
N LEU A 79 6.73 13.53 -3.24
CA LEU A 79 5.85 13.62 -2.07
C LEU A 79 6.01 14.97 -1.36
N THR A 80 7.23 15.49 -1.30
CA THR A 80 7.51 16.84 -0.77
C THR A 80 6.87 17.92 -1.62
N ASN A 81 7.02 17.86 -2.96
CA ASN A 81 6.47 18.86 -3.87
C ASN A 81 4.96 18.77 -4.06
N ARG A 82 4.34 17.62 -3.71
CA ARG A 82 2.90 17.43 -3.79
C ARG A 82 2.15 18.36 -2.82
N GLY A 83 2.73 18.69 -1.67
CA GLY A 83 2.05 19.45 -0.61
C GLY A 83 0.93 18.62 0.04
N ASP A 84 -0.28 19.16 0.09
CA ASP A 84 -1.46 18.57 0.75
C ASP A 84 -2.51 18.05 -0.26
N ASN A 85 -2.13 17.87 -1.53
CA ASN A 85 -3.04 17.26 -2.50
C ASN A 85 -3.43 15.85 -2.04
N MET A 86 -4.72 15.57 -2.07
CA MET A 86 -5.29 14.31 -1.63
C MET A 86 -4.71 13.14 -2.43
N ILE A 87 -4.39 12.06 -1.73
CA ILE A 87 -4.06 10.78 -2.36
C ILE A 87 -5.26 9.88 -2.10
N GLN A 88 -5.86 9.32 -3.15
CA GLN A 88 -6.90 8.31 -3.00
C GLN A 88 -6.26 6.94 -2.80
N TYR A 89 -5.32 6.57 -3.66
CA TYR A 89 -4.65 5.28 -3.66
C TYR A 89 -3.13 5.45 -3.60
N PHE A 90 -2.51 4.78 -2.63
CA PHE A 90 -1.06 4.77 -2.45
C PHE A 90 -0.54 3.33 -2.39
N CYS A 91 0.34 2.97 -3.32
CA CYS A 91 1.01 1.69 -3.36
C CYS A 91 2.52 1.84 -3.32
N ILE A 92 3.16 1.10 -2.42
CA ILE A 92 4.61 0.91 -2.38
C ILE A 92 4.91 -0.58 -2.35
N ARG A 93 5.73 -1.02 -3.30
CA ARG A 93 6.38 -2.33 -3.26
C ARG A 93 7.88 -2.11 -3.08
N TRP A 94 8.45 -2.63 -1.98
CA TRP A 94 9.84 -2.41 -1.62
C TRP A 94 10.51 -3.71 -1.16
N LEU A 95 11.71 -3.94 -1.66
CA LEU A 95 12.56 -5.07 -1.31
C LEU A 95 13.68 -4.54 -0.43
N PHE A 96 13.79 -5.03 0.81
CA PHE A 96 14.92 -4.70 1.65
C PHE A 96 15.83 -5.91 1.92
N VAL A 97 16.71 -6.12 0.96
CA VAL A 97 17.73 -7.18 0.91
C VAL A 97 19.04 -6.56 0.44
N ASP A 98 20.12 -7.33 0.53
CA ASP A 98 21.46 -6.97 0.02
C ASP A 98 22.07 -5.73 0.67
N PHE A 99 21.92 -5.59 1.99
CA PHE A 99 22.57 -4.51 2.75
C PHE A 99 24.02 -4.83 3.08
N GLU A 100 24.91 -3.88 2.82
CA GLU A 100 26.32 -3.96 3.21
C GLU A 100 26.52 -3.60 4.69
N SER A 101 25.56 -2.87 5.28
CA SER A 101 25.60 -2.51 6.70
C SER A 101 24.21 -2.39 7.35
N PRO A 102 24.11 -2.52 8.69
CA PRO A 102 22.87 -2.26 9.42
C PRO A 102 22.32 -0.83 9.27
N ARG A 103 23.17 0.16 8.91
CA ARG A 103 22.74 1.55 8.74
C ARG A 103 21.88 1.72 7.49
N GLU A 104 22.24 1.08 6.39
CA GLU A 104 21.48 1.12 5.14
C GLU A 104 20.06 0.59 5.33
N LEU A 105 19.91 -0.50 6.10
CA LEU A 105 18.60 -1.03 6.47
C LEU A 105 17.76 -0.01 7.24
N VAL A 106 18.36 0.70 8.20
CA VAL A 106 17.67 1.71 9.02
C VAL A 106 17.24 2.90 8.18
N ASP A 107 18.12 3.37 7.29
CA ASP A 107 17.85 4.49 6.39
C ASP A 107 16.70 4.16 5.43
N ASP A 108 16.74 2.97 4.82
CA ASP A 108 15.68 2.46 3.95
C ASP A 108 14.33 2.39 4.67
N HIS A 109 14.33 1.85 5.89
CA HIS A 109 13.14 1.72 6.72
C HIS A 109 12.57 3.10 7.11
N TYR A 110 13.43 4.02 7.55
CA TYR A 110 13.04 5.38 7.88
C TYR A 110 12.41 6.10 6.68
N GLN A 111 12.99 5.91 5.49
CA GLN A 111 12.50 6.55 4.27
C GLN A 111 11.13 6.02 3.83
N VAL A 112 10.93 4.70 3.88
CA VAL A 112 9.62 4.09 3.58
C VAL A 112 8.56 4.56 4.57
N ILE A 113 8.89 4.64 5.86
CA ILE A 113 7.98 5.19 6.89
C ILE A 113 7.63 6.65 6.59
N THR A 114 8.62 7.46 6.20
CA THR A 114 8.41 8.87 5.84
C THR A 114 7.44 9.02 4.66
N TRP A 115 7.52 8.12 3.67
CA TRP A 115 6.58 8.10 2.55
C TRP A 115 5.16 7.73 2.97
N ILE A 116 5.01 6.73 3.83
CA ILE A 116 3.71 6.33 4.40
C ILE A 116 3.10 7.50 5.19
N HIS A 117 3.89 8.20 6.01
CA HIS A 117 3.43 9.38 6.74
C HIS A 117 2.97 10.51 5.81
N ASN A 118 3.66 10.74 4.69
CA ASN A 118 3.21 11.70 3.69
C ASN A 118 1.87 11.28 3.07
N ALA A 119 1.68 9.99 2.76
CA ALA A 119 0.39 9.49 2.27
C ALA A 119 -0.74 9.69 3.28
N ILE A 120 -0.49 9.42 4.57
CA ILE A 120 -1.42 9.68 5.67
C ILE A 120 -1.75 11.18 5.76
N ARG A 121 -0.74 12.07 5.68
CA ARG A 121 -0.94 13.53 5.66
C ARG A 121 -1.83 13.96 4.49
N CYS A 122 -1.65 13.33 3.34
CA CYS A 122 -2.46 13.52 2.14
C CYS A 122 -3.83 12.79 2.19
N LYS A 123 -4.25 12.36 3.39
CA LYS A 123 -5.56 11.72 3.66
C LYS A 123 -5.84 10.52 2.76
N VAL A 124 -4.86 9.64 2.62
CA VAL A 124 -4.99 8.37 1.88
C VAL A 124 -6.25 7.60 2.27
N GLU A 125 -6.96 7.08 1.26
CA GLU A 125 -8.15 6.25 1.44
C GLU A 125 -7.83 4.76 1.28
N GLU A 126 -6.93 4.44 0.36
CA GLU A 126 -6.50 3.07 0.05
C GLU A 126 -4.98 2.97 0.08
N LEU A 127 -4.48 2.08 0.96
CA LEU A 127 -3.05 1.90 1.17
C LEU A 127 -2.66 0.44 0.89
N ASP A 128 -1.77 0.22 -0.07
CA ASP A 128 -1.24 -1.10 -0.45
C ASP A 128 0.27 -1.15 -0.28
N LEU A 129 0.74 -1.91 0.71
CA LEU A 129 2.14 -2.02 1.06
C LEU A 129 2.61 -3.45 0.80
N GLY A 130 3.66 -3.60 -0.02
CA GLY A 130 4.32 -4.88 -0.26
C GLY A 130 5.77 -4.81 0.12
N PHE A 131 6.14 -5.51 1.18
CA PHE A 131 7.50 -5.56 1.69
C PHE A 131 8.00 -7.00 1.69
N THR A 132 9.22 -7.18 1.18
CA THR A 132 9.95 -8.45 1.31
C THR A 132 11.20 -8.19 2.12
N MET A 133 11.28 -8.88 3.26
CA MET A 133 12.31 -8.74 4.29
C MET A 133 12.52 -10.05 4.99
N PHE A 134 13.74 -10.37 5.41
CA PHE A 134 14.00 -11.57 6.20
C PHE A 134 14.63 -11.19 7.55
N GLY A 135 14.06 -11.71 8.64
CA GLY A 135 14.65 -11.58 9.98
C GLY A 135 14.40 -10.26 10.71
N MET A 136 13.40 -9.48 10.29
CA MET A 136 13.03 -8.20 10.90
C MET A 136 11.54 -8.18 11.27
N THR A 137 11.22 -7.52 12.37
CA THR A 137 9.84 -7.28 12.79
C THR A 137 9.43 -5.84 12.47
N ILE A 138 8.23 -5.66 11.92
CA ILE A 138 7.69 -4.36 11.57
C ILE A 138 6.81 -3.84 12.73
N PHE A 139 7.15 -2.69 13.30
CA PHE A 139 6.50 -2.21 14.53
C PHE A 139 5.89 -0.82 14.46
N ALA A 140 6.60 0.17 13.92
CA ALA A 140 6.30 1.57 14.27
C ALA A 140 5.14 2.18 13.47
N PHE A 141 4.84 1.71 12.26
CA PHE A 141 3.92 2.41 11.36
C PHE A 141 2.47 1.91 11.39
N LEU A 142 2.18 0.69 11.85
CA LEU A 142 0.80 0.18 11.82
C LEU A 142 -0.14 1.06 12.65
N SER A 143 0.35 1.53 13.80
CA SER A 143 -0.40 2.44 14.67
C SER A 143 -0.79 3.73 13.93
N CYS A 144 0.13 4.36 13.19
CA CYS A 144 -0.19 5.61 12.48
C CYS A 144 -1.11 5.37 11.27
N ILE A 145 -0.97 4.25 10.56
CA ILE A 145 -1.87 3.85 9.49
C ILE A 145 -3.29 3.66 10.03
N LEU A 146 -3.44 2.88 11.10
CA LEU A 146 -4.75 2.51 11.65
C LEU A 146 -5.49 3.67 12.31
N LEU A 147 -4.76 4.72 12.71
CA LEU A 147 -5.31 5.98 13.22
C LEU A 147 -5.72 6.96 12.11
N CYS A 148 -5.40 6.68 10.83
CA CYS A 148 -5.73 7.56 9.72
C CYS A 148 -7.26 7.63 9.50
N PRO A 149 -7.92 8.79 9.70
CA PRO A 149 -9.39 8.86 9.67
C PRO A 149 -9.98 8.63 8.27
N SER A 150 -9.24 8.98 7.21
CA SER A 150 -9.64 8.81 5.82
C SER A 150 -9.50 7.38 5.32
N LEU A 151 -8.64 6.56 5.95
CA LEU A 151 -8.32 5.23 5.47
C LEU A 151 -9.56 4.31 5.50
N ARG A 152 -9.79 3.62 4.39
CA ARG A 152 -10.90 2.68 4.16
C ARG A 152 -10.41 1.31 3.74
N SER A 153 -9.27 1.23 3.04
CA SER A 153 -8.69 -0.03 2.57
C SER A 153 -7.23 -0.13 2.97
N LEU A 154 -6.85 -1.25 3.55
CA LEU A 154 -5.46 -1.58 3.88
C LEU A 154 -5.10 -2.95 3.31
N SER A 155 -4.10 -2.99 2.45
CA SER A 155 -3.49 -4.21 1.92
C SER A 155 -2.04 -4.27 2.38
N LEU A 156 -1.68 -5.34 3.08
CA LEU A 156 -0.31 -5.61 3.55
C LEU A 156 0.13 -6.96 2.99
N ASN A 157 1.20 -6.96 2.21
CA ASN A 157 1.92 -8.15 1.77
C ASN A 157 3.32 -8.10 2.39
N LEU A 158 3.57 -8.88 3.44
CA LEU A 158 4.75 -8.71 4.30
C LEU A 158 5.60 -9.99 4.38
N ARG A 159 6.15 -10.41 3.25
CA ARG A 159 6.92 -11.65 3.13
C ARG A 159 8.17 -11.62 4.01
N GLY A 160 8.31 -12.66 4.83
CA GLY A 160 9.47 -12.91 5.70
C GLY A 160 9.55 -11.99 6.92
N THR A 161 8.48 -11.24 7.19
CA THR A 161 8.35 -10.37 8.36
C THR A 161 7.43 -10.98 9.42
N THR A 162 7.67 -10.56 10.65
CA THR A 162 6.74 -10.74 11.76
C THR A 162 5.92 -9.47 11.99
N LEU A 163 4.64 -9.65 12.31
CA LEU A 163 3.71 -8.59 12.65
C LEU A 163 3.37 -8.66 14.13
N GLU A 164 3.64 -7.59 14.87
CA GLU A 164 3.10 -7.38 16.21
C GLU A 164 1.99 -6.34 16.18
N VAL A 165 1.05 -6.54 17.10
CA VAL A 165 -0.13 -5.70 17.24
C VAL A 165 0.25 -4.42 17.99
N PRO A 166 -0.24 -3.25 17.58
CA PRO A 166 -0.15 -2.05 18.40
C PRO A 166 -0.66 -2.33 19.82
N SER A 167 0.10 -1.93 20.83
CA SER A 167 -0.30 -2.04 22.24
C SER A 167 -1.45 -1.10 22.62
N LEU A 168 -1.80 -0.17 21.72
CA LEU A 168 -2.81 0.86 21.93
C LEU A 168 -4.13 0.45 21.31
N TYR A 169 -5.21 0.66 22.06
CA TYR A 169 -6.55 0.65 21.48
C TYR A 169 -6.69 1.79 20.47
N PHE A 170 -7.01 1.45 19.23
CA PHE A 170 -7.33 2.42 18.19
C PHE A 170 -8.80 2.29 17.77
N SER A 171 -9.34 3.33 17.15
CA SER A 171 -10.61 3.25 16.42
C SER A 171 -10.31 3.49 14.95
N CYS A 172 -10.55 2.49 14.12
CA CYS A 172 -10.26 2.56 12.70
C CYS A 172 -11.55 2.60 11.87
N ASN A 173 -11.52 3.31 10.75
CA ASN A 173 -12.62 3.37 9.79
C ASN A 173 -12.45 2.39 8.60
N LEU A 174 -11.60 1.37 8.77
CA LEU A 174 -11.33 0.38 7.73
C LEU A 174 -12.62 -0.37 7.38
N ARG A 175 -12.77 -0.59 6.08
CA ARG A 175 -13.81 -1.41 5.46
C ARG A 175 -13.22 -2.67 4.82
N HIS A 176 -11.99 -2.57 4.30
CA HIS A 176 -11.31 -3.68 3.65
C HIS A 176 -9.94 -3.87 4.28
N LEU A 177 -9.62 -5.11 4.66
CA LEU A 177 -8.31 -5.49 5.16
C LEU A 177 -7.84 -6.74 4.43
N THR A 178 -6.67 -6.66 3.79
CA THR A 178 -5.99 -7.80 3.20
C THR A 178 -4.62 -7.97 3.83
N LEU A 179 -4.36 -9.15 4.37
CA LEU A 179 -3.06 -9.55 4.92
C LEU A 179 -2.56 -10.76 4.13
N ARG A 180 -1.37 -10.63 3.56
CA ARG A 180 -0.73 -11.64 2.72
C ARG A 180 0.69 -11.92 3.19
N ASP A 181 1.07 -13.20 3.22
CA ASP A 181 2.44 -13.66 3.54
C ASP A 181 2.92 -13.18 4.94
N VAL A 182 1.99 -12.94 5.88
CA VAL A 182 2.29 -12.37 7.20
C VAL A 182 2.52 -13.46 8.24
N THR A 183 3.58 -13.33 9.05
CA THR A 183 3.77 -14.14 10.26
C THR A 183 3.37 -13.33 11.49
N PHE A 184 2.40 -13.78 12.26
CA PHE A 184 2.03 -13.11 13.51
C PHE A 184 2.89 -13.62 14.66
N VAL A 185 3.28 -12.73 15.56
CA VAL A 185 3.98 -13.12 16.81
C VAL A 185 3.01 -13.77 17.79
N ASP A 186 1.75 -13.33 17.79
CA ASP A 186 0.68 -13.90 18.61
C ASP A 186 -0.71 -13.68 17.99
N GLY A 187 -1.74 -14.29 18.59
CA GLY A 187 -3.13 -14.20 18.14
C GLY A 187 -3.86 -12.90 18.51
N ARG A 188 -3.21 -11.89 19.12
CA ARG A 188 -3.89 -10.67 19.60
C ARG A 188 -4.39 -9.77 18.48
N PHE A 189 -3.89 -9.95 17.25
CA PHE A 189 -4.24 -9.08 16.13
C PHE A 189 -5.73 -9.14 15.83
N CYS A 190 -6.29 -10.35 15.77
CA CYS A 190 -7.71 -10.55 15.48
C CYS A 190 -8.60 -9.99 16.60
N THR A 191 -8.18 -10.14 17.86
CA THR A 191 -8.86 -9.55 19.02
C THR A 191 -8.86 -8.03 18.97
N CYS A 192 -7.70 -7.43 18.66
CA CYS A 192 -7.58 -5.99 18.48
C CYS A 192 -8.43 -5.50 17.31
N LEU A 193 -8.39 -6.18 16.16
CA LEU A 193 -9.23 -5.86 15.01
C LEU A 193 -10.72 -5.87 15.35
N SER A 194 -11.19 -6.90 16.06
CA SER A 194 -12.59 -7.06 16.47
C SER A 194 -13.05 -5.92 17.38
N SER A 195 -12.20 -5.49 18.31
CA SER A 195 -12.51 -4.40 19.25
C SER A 195 -12.38 -3.00 18.63
N SER A 196 -11.45 -2.82 17.69
CA SER A 196 -11.05 -1.50 17.18
C SER A 196 -11.69 -1.10 15.85
N CYS A 197 -12.15 -2.04 15.03
CA CYS A 197 -12.59 -1.77 13.65
C CYS A 197 -14.06 -2.16 13.44
N ARG A 198 -14.97 -1.28 13.85
CA ARG A 198 -16.43 -1.53 13.82
C ARG A 198 -17.07 -1.49 12.42
N SER A 199 -16.35 -1.02 11.41
CA SER A 199 -16.86 -0.82 10.04
C SER A 199 -16.30 -1.79 9.00
N ILE A 200 -15.57 -2.82 9.43
CA ILE A 200 -14.92 -3.78 8.53
C ILE A 200 -15.97 -4.62 7.80
N LYS A 201 -15.96 -4.58 6.46
CA LYS A 201 -16.85 -5.33 5.57
C LYS A 201 -16.18 -6.54 4.98
N GLU A 202 -14.90 -6.43 4.63
CA GLU A 202 -14.14 -7.52 4.03
C GLU A 202 -12.81 -7.75 4.75
N LEU A 203 -12.54 -9.01 5.01
CA LEU A 203 -11.26 -9.46 5.54
C LEU A 203 -10.70 -10.59 4.69
N GLN A 204 -9.44 -10.45 4.29
CA GLN A 204 -8.69 -11.48 3.57
C GLN A 204 -7.41 -11.81 4.32
N LEU A 205 -7.25 -13.08 4.69
CA LEU A 205 -6.03 -13.61 5.29
C LEU A 205 -5.45 -14.66 4.32
N ILE A 206 -4.29 -14.38 3.74
CA ILE A 206 -3.69 -15.17 2.67
C ILE A 206 -2.29 -15.59 3.12
N GLN A 207 -2.05 -16.90 3.24
CA GLN A 207 -0.76 -17.47 3.62
C GLN A 207 -0.22 -16.89 4.94
N VAL A 208 -1.11 -16.70 5.92
CA VAL A 208 -0.76 -16.21 7.26
C VAL A 208 -0.28 -17.34 8.17
N LYS A 209 0.62 -17.04 9.12
CA LYS A 209 1.22 -18.01 10.07
C LYS A 209 1.24 -17.46 11.50
N GLY A 210 1.48 -18.32 12.50
CA GLY A 210 1.76 -17.88 13.88
C GLY A 210 0.53 -17.47 14.72
N MET A 211 -0.68 -17.67 14.19
CA MET A 211 -1.90 -17.61 15.00
C MET A 211 -2.30 -19.04 15.36
N GLN A 212 -2.64 -19.35 16.61
CA GLN A 212 -3.19 -20.67 16.96
C GLN A 212 -4.72 -20.64 16.96
N ASN A 213 -5.29 -19.52 17.41
CA ASN A 213 -6.72 -19.27 17.47
C ASN A 213 -7.03 -17.95 16.77
N ILE A 214 -7.89 -17.97 15.77
CA ILE A 214 -8.41 -16.79 15.09
C ILE A 214 -9.84 -16.60 15.59
N SER A 215 -10.04 -15.60 16.47
CA SER A 215 -11.37 -15.19 16.92
C SER A 215 -11.68 -13.82 16.34
N ILE A 216 -12.74 -13.72 15.54
CA ILE A 216 -13.17 -12.47 14.92
C ILE A 216 -14.64 -12.24 15.22
N GLU A 217 -14.90 -11.16 15.95
CA GLU A 217 -16.24 -10.71 16.28
C GLU A 217 -16.51 -9.38 15.56
N SER A 218 -17.37 -9.40 14.55
CA SER A 218 -17.73 -8.19 13.82
C SER A 218 -19.16 -8.27 13.29
N SER A 219 -20.00 -7.32 13.71
CA SER A 219 -21.36 -7.17 13.22
C SER A 219 -21.47 -6.53 11.83
N SER A 220 -20.36 -5.99 11.30
CA SER A 220 -20.30 -5.35 9.97
C SER A 220 -19.65 -6.20 8.89
N LEU A 221 -19.02 -7.33 9.27
CA LEU A 221 -18.30 -8.18 8.32
C LEU A 221 -19.26 -8.90 7.37
N GLU A 222 -19.08 -8.65 6.07
CA GLU A 222 -19.90 -9.16 4.97
C GLU A 222 -19.18 -10.30 4.22
N SER A 223 -17.84 -10.23 4.12
CA SER A 223 -17.01 -11.18 3.37
C SER A 223 -15.75 -11.59 4.14
N LEU A 224 -15.49 -12.90 4.20
CA LEU A 224 -14.25 -13.45 4.73
C LEU A 224 -13.61 -14.42 3.74
N LYS A 225 -12.32 -14.18 3.45
CA LYS A 225 -11.49 -15.06 2.64
C LYS A 225 -10.27 -15.54 3.41
N LEU A 226 -10.13 -16.86 3.51
CA LEU A 226 -8.96 -17.50 4.10
C LEU A 226 -8.30 -18.39 3.05
N VAL A 227 -7.02 -18.15 2.78
CA VAL A 227 -6.22 -18.95 1.87
C VAL A 227 -4.99 -19.47 2.63
N PHE A 228 -4.88 -20.79 2.78
CA PHE A 228 -3.82 -21.41 3.56
C PHE A 228 -2.74 -22.01 2.65
N GLY A 229 -1.49 -21.98 3.12
CA GLY A 229 -0.36 -22.68 2.48
C GLY A 229 -0.23 -24.14 2.92
N ASN A 230 0.62 -24.91 2.24
CA ASN A 230 0.78 -26.36 2.41
C ASN A 230 1.24 -26.83 3.80
N ASN A 231 1.96 -25.99 4.57
CA ASN A 231 2.50 -26.37 5.89
C ASN A 231 1.57 -25.94 7.03
N GLY A 232 0.26 -26.11 6.85
CA GLY A 232 -0.77 -25.48 7.66
C GLY A 232 -0.59 -25.66 9.17
N ASP A 233 -0.29 -24.55 9.86
CA ASP A 233 -0.67 -24.42 11.27
C ASP A 233 -2.19 -24.62 11.32
N LEU A 234 -2.66 -25.58 12.13
CA LEU A 234 -4.08 -25.81 12.34
C LEU A 234 -4.62 -24.64 13.18
N PHE A 235 -5.35 -23.72 12.53
CA PHE A 235 -6.02 -22.63 13.22
C PHE A 235 -7.37 -23.10 13.76
N HIS A 236 -7.64 -22.85 15.05
CA HIS A 236 -9.02 -22.83 15.50
C HIS A 236 -9.67 -21.52 15.08
N LEU A 237 -10.69 -21.61 14.25
CA LEU A 237 -11.39 -20.46 13.68
C LEU A 237 -12.74 -20.26 14.38
N ASN A 238 -12.87 -19.18 15.15
CA ASN A 238 -14.13 -18.74 15.71
C ASN A 238 -14.53 -17.41 15.07
N ILE A 239 -15.64 -17.38 14.34
CA ILE A 239 -16.11 -16.15 13.69
C ILE A 239 -17.56 -15.94 14.05
N SER A 240 -17.85 -14.80 14.67
CA SER A 240 -19.20 -14.31 14.92
C SER A 240 -19.42 -13.04 14.09
N GLY A 241 -20.46 -13.07 13.26
CA GLY A 241 -20.83 -11.93 12.44
C GLY A 241 -22.21 -12.13 11.83
N GLU A 242 -23.16 -11.28 12.21
CA GLU A 242 -24.57 -11.38 11.80
C GLU A 242 -24.78 -11.17 10.30
N LYS A 243 -23.88 -10.42 9.65
CA LYS A 243 -23.96 -10.01 8.24
C LYS A 243 -23.08 -10.81 7.30
N LEU A 244 -22.45 -11.88 7.78
CA LEU A 244 -21.46 -12.62 6.98
C LEU A 244 -22.17 -13.43 5.88
N LEU A 245 -22.08 -12.96 4.64
CA LEU A 245 -22.76 -13.56 3.48
C LEU A 245 -21.90 -14.58 2.73
N GLY A 246 -20.56 -14.46 2.82
CA GLY A 246 -19.63 -15.33 2.10
C GLY A 246 -18.44 -15.74 2.95
N LYS A 247 -18.17 -17.06 3.00
CA LYS A 247 -16.93 -17.64 3.50
C LYS A 247 -16.25 -18.40 2.38
N THR A 248 -15.09 -17.94 1.95
CA THR A 248 -14.29 -18.67 0.95
C THR A 248 -13.05 -19.23 1.62
N PHE A 249 -12.97 -20.57 1.68
CA PHE A 249 -11.82 -21.31 2.16
C PHE A 249 -11.14 -21.97 0.97
N LEU A 250 -9.89 -21.58 0.69
CA LEU A 250 -9.10 -22.20 -0.37
C LEU A 250 -7.85 -22.82 0.26
N HIS A 251 -7.73 -24.14 0.15
CA HIS A 251 -6.47 -24.84 0.36
C HIS A 251 -5.72 -24.85 -0.97
N HIS A 252 -4.55 -24.22 -1.02
CA HIS A 252 -3.73 -24.30 -2.22
C HIS A 252 -2.97 -25.63 -2.21
N GLN A 253 -3.54 -26.68 -2.83
CA GLN A 253 -2.74 -27.83 -3.23
C GLN A 253 -1.86 -27.40 -4.40
N GLU A 254 -0.56 -27.28 -4.17
CA GLU A 254 0.40 -27.34 -5.28
C GLU A 254 0.51 -28.82 -5.68
N ALA A 255 -0.04 -29.17 -6.85
CA ALA A 255 0.35 -30.36 -7.56
C ALA A 255 1.78 -30.11 -8.07
N HIS A 256 2.78 -30.59 -7.34
CA HIS A 256 4.13 -30.71 -7.92
C HIS A 256 4.28 -32.09 -8.58
N PRO A 257 4.85 -32.16 -9.79
CA PRO A 257 5.16 -33.41 -10.50
C PRO A 257 6.29 -34.21 -9.85
#